data_AF-A0A5C8DIR2-F1
#
_entry.id   AF-A0A5C8DIR2-F1
#
_cell.length_a   1.000
_cell.length_b   1.000
_cell.length_c   1.000
_cell.angle_alpha   90.00
_cell.angle_beta   90.00
_cell.angle_gamma   90.00
#
_symmetry.space_group_name_H-M   'P 1'
#
loop_
_entity.id
_entity.type
_entity.pdbx_description
1 polymer ?
#
loop_
_entity_poly.entity_id
_entity_poly.type
_entity_poly.pdbx_seq_one_letter_code
_entity_poly.pdbx_strand_id
1 'polypeptide(L)'
;MAKVVKKASGSSQSDWDLKILVAKRIKELRKKQGFENQEHFAWEKNLSRSLYGKYEKGANMTLDSLEKLIKAFDISVKDFFSKGFDSVPEDNKKPK
;
A
#
# COMPACT_ATOMS: atom_id res chain seq x y z
N MET A 1 -29.52 17.18 -16.47
CA MET A 1 -29.01 16.68 -17.77
C MET A 1 -27.53 16.39 -17.60
N ALA A 2 -27.13 15.13 -17.74
CA ALA A 2 -25.77 14.66 -17.45
C ALA A 2 -24.77 15.27 -18.44
N LYS A 3 -23.69 15.87 -17.91
CA LYS A 3 -22.60 16.42 -18.71
C LYS A 3 -21.73 15.25 -19.16
N VAL A 4 -21.85 14.88 -20.43
CA VAL A 4 -21.03 13.85 -21.09
C VAL A 4 -19.57 14.29 -21.05
N VAL A 5 -18.73 13.57 -20.30
CA VAL A 5 -17.28 13.76 -20.32
C VAL A 5 -16.71 13.00 -21.50
N LYS A 6 -16.11 13.75 -22.43
CA LYS A 6 -15.47 13.24 -23.65
C LYS A 6 -14.32 12.29 -23.30
N LYS A 7 -14.32 11.10 -23.92
CA LYS A 7 -13.16 10.19 -23.98
C LYS A 7 -12.07 10.86 -24.83
N ALA A 8 -10.93 11.15 -24.22
CA ALA A 8 -9.70 11.45 -24.93
C ALA A 8 -8.84 10.18 -25.00
N SER A 9 -8.57 9.74 -26.23
CA SER A 9 -7.65 8.67 -26.61
C SER A 9 -6.21 9.20 -26.65
N GLY A 10 -5.28 8.53 -25.97
CA GLY A 10 -3.84 8.85 -25.99
C GLY A 10 -3.15 8.37 -24.72
N SER A 11 -2.64 7.15 -24.75
CA SER A 11 -2.06 6.40 -23.62
C SER A 11 -0.78 7.03 -23.07
N SER A 12 -0.84 7.63 -21.88
CA SER A 12 0.24 7.67 -20.88
C SER A 12 -0.33 8.19 -19.55
N GLN A 13 -1.37 7.52 -19.04
CA GLN A 13 -1.83 7.76 -17.68
C GLN A 13 -1.03 6.78 -16.83
N SER A 14 0.05 7.24 -16.21
CA SER A 14 0.91 6.43 -15.35
C SER A 14 0.02 5.60 -14.43
N ASP A 15 0.07 4.27 -14.57
CA ASP A 15 -0.62 3.34 -13.68
C ASP A 15 -0.12 3.61 -12.26
N TRP A 16 -0.90 4.36 -11.49
CA TRP A 16 -0.69 4.52 -10.06
C TRP A 16 -0.97 3.17 -9.43
N ASP A 17 0.07 2.36 -9.21
CA ASP A 17 -0.11 1.08 -8.53
C ASP A 17 -0.33 1.35 -7.04
N LEU A 18 -1.60 1.55 -6.65
CA LEU A 18 -2.04 1.75 -5.27
C LEU A 18 -1.42 0.71 -4.33
N LYS A 19 -1.17 -0.52 -4.82
CA LYS A 19 -0.56 -1.59 -4.03
C LYS A 19 0.87 -1.25 -3.64
N ILE A 20 1.60 -0.53 -4.49
CA ILE A 20 2.96 -0.07 -4.21
C ILE A 20 2.96 1.04 -3.15
N LEU A 21 1.98 1.95 -3.21
CA LEU A 21 1.82 2.99 -2.19
C LEU A 21 1.47 2.37 -0.83
N VAL A 22 0.51 1.43 -0.82
CA VAL A 22 0.15 0.65 0.37
C VAL A 22 1.34 -0.12 0.90
N ALA A 23 2.11 -0.81 0.03
CA ALA A 23 3.31 -1.56 0.41
C ALA A 23 4.36 -0.68 1.10
N LYS A 24 4.60 0.53 0.58
CA LYS A 24 5.50 1.51 1.20
C LYS A 24 4.94 1.97 2.54
N ARG A 25 3.65 2.29 2.60
CA ARG A 25 2.99 2.76 3.82
C ARG A 25 3.09 1.72 4.95
N ILE A 26 2.82 0.44 4.70
CA ILE A 26 2.91 -0.60 5.72
C ILE A 26 4.37 -0.85 6.15
N LYS A 27 5.34 -0.74 5.23
CA LYS A 27 6.76 -0.86 5.54
C LYS A 27 7.26 0.27 6.43
N GLU A 28 6.84 1.50 6.15
CA GLU A 28 7.14 2.66 7.00
C GLU A 28 6.54 2.52 8.39
N LEU A 29 5.28 2.10 8.49
CA LEU A 29 4.60 1.91 9.78
C LEU A 29 5.29 0.84 10.61
N ARG A 30 5.70 -0.28 10.00
CA ARG A 30 6.47 -1.32 10.69
C ARG A 30 7.78 -0.79 11.25
N LYS A 31 8.55 -0.08 10.44
CA LYS A 31 9.82 0.53 10.89
C LYS A 31 9.61 1.53 12.01
N LYS A 32 8.54 2.34 11.94
CA LYS A 32 8.18 3.29 13.01
C LYS A 32 7.82 2.61 14.34
N GLN A 33 7.34 1.37 14.31
CA GLN A 33 7.12 0.56 15.51
C GLN A 33 8.39 -0.15 16.00
N GLY A 34 9.56 0.11 15.39
CA GLY A 34 10.85 -0.47 15.81
C GLY A 34 11.18 -1.84 15.22
N PHE A 35 10.38 -2.35 14.28
CA PHE A 35 10.63 -3.64 13.66
C PHE A 35 11.46 -3.49 12.38
N GLU A 36 12.73 -3.91 12.41
CA GLU A 36 13.56 -3.98 11.19
C GLU A 36 13.24 -5.20 10.32
N ASN A 37 12.78 -6.30 10.93
CA ASN A 37 12.43 -7.55 10.26
C ASN A 37 10.91 -7.68 10.03
N GLN A 38 10.52 -7.99 8.79
CA GLN A 38 9.13 -8.23 8.38
C GLN A 38 8.50 -9.45 9.07
N GLU A 39 9.26 -10.53 9.24
CA GLU A 39 8.80 -11.76 9.89
C GLU A 39 8.56 -11.55 11.38
N HIS A 40 9.43 -10.79 12.04
CA HIS A 40 9.29 -10.46 13.45
C HIS A 40 8.01 -9.63 13.68
N PHE A 41 7.78 -8.60 12.86
CA PHE A 41 6.53 -7.83 12.91
C PHE A 41 5.30 -8.70 12.66
N ALA A 42 5.35 -9.56 11.64
CA ALA A 42 4.21 -10.42 11.32
C ALA A 42 3.91 -11.42 12.44
N TRP A 43 4.95 -11.96 13.09
CA TRP A 43 4.77 -12.84 14.25
C TRP A 43 4.14 -12.10 15.44
N GLU A 44 4.71 -10.95 15.83
CA GLU A 44 4.21 -10.13 16.95
C GLU A 44 2.75 -9.71 16.75
N LYS A 45 2.38 -9.33 15.52
CA LYS A 45 1.03 -8.88 15.17
C LYS A 45 0.09 -10.02 14.77
N ASN A 46 0.50 -11.27 14.95
CA ASN A 46 -0.28 -12.47 14.58
C ASN A 46 -0.78 -12.46 13.12
N LEU A 47 0.09 -12.04 12.21
CA LEU A 47 -0.12 -12.01 10.76
C LEU A 47 0.61 -13.17 10.08
N SER A 48 0.14 -13.57 8.89
CA SER A 48 0.88 -14.51 8.06
C SER A 48 2.19 -13.89 7.59
N ARG A 49 3.33 -14.45 8.04
CA ARG A 49 4.70 -14.03 7.66
C ARG A 49 4.88 -13.98 6.14
N SER A 50 4.40 -15.03 5.44
CA SER A 50 4.51 -15.12 3.98
C SER A 50 3.68 -14.04 3.26
N LEU A 51 2.44 -13.80 3.71
CA LEU A 51 1.59 -12.77 3.10
C LEU A 51 2.11 -11.37 3.39
N TYR A 52 2.52 -11.10 4.62
CA TYR A 52 3.04 -9.78 5.00
C TYR A 52 4.26 -9.39 4.16
N GLY A 53 5.21 -10.32 3.97
CA GLY A 53 6.37 -10.07 3.12
C GLY A 53 6.03 -9.85 1.64
N LYS A 54 4.96 -10.48 1.14
CA LYS A 54 4.42 -10.22 -0.21
C LYS A 54 3.76 -8.84 -0.30
N TYR A 55 3.03 -8.44 0.73
CA TYR A 55 2.37 -7.13 0.79
C TYR A 55 3.38 -5.98 0.79
N GLU A 56 4.51 -6.10 1.50
CA GLU A 56 5.59 -5.10 1.42
C GLU A 56 6.26 -4.98 0.04
N LYS A 57 6.00 -5.94 -0.86
CA LYS A 57 6.48 -5.95 -2.24
C LYS A 57 5.39 -5.52 -3.24
N GLY A 58 4.22 -5.10 -2.78
CA GLY A 58 3.12 -4.67 -3.66
C GLY A 58 2.24 -5.80 -4.18
N ALA A 59 2.23 -6.97 -3.52
CA ALA A 59 1.29 -8.02 -3.88
C ALA A 59 -0.17 -7.56 -3.74
N ASN A 60 -1.04 -8.12 -4.57
CA ASN A 60 -2.47 -7.86 -4.47
C ASN A 60 -3.00 -8.30 -3.10
N MET A 61 -3.87 -7.49 -2.51
CA MET A 61 -4.53 -7.80 -1.24
C MET A 61 -6.00 -7.40 -1.31
N THR A 62 -6.83 -8.11 -0.55
CA THR A 62 -8.24 -7.74 -0.39
C THR A 62 -8.37 -6.56 0.58
N LEU A 63 -9.51 -5.86 0.54
CA LEU A 63 -9.81 -4.80 1.52
C LEU A 63 -9.85 -5.35 2.95
N ASP A 64 -10.36 -6.56 3.17
CA ASP A 64 -10.34 -7.22 4.48
C ASP A 64 -8.91 -7.46 4.99
N SER A 65 -7.98 -7.80 4.09
CA SER A 65 -6.58 -7.96 4.44
C SER A 65 -5.96 -6.62 4.83
N LEU A 66 -6.28 -5.57 4.08
CA LEU A 66 -5.84 -4.21 4.40
C LEU A 66 -6.41 -3.73 5.74
N GLU A 67 -7.68 -3.96 6.01
CA GLU A 67 -8.32 -3.60 7.28
C GLU A 67 -7.63 -4.30 8.46
N LYS A 68 -7.33 -5.59 8.33
CA LYS A 68 -6.57 -6.35 9.34
C LYS A 68 -5.17 -5.75 9.58
N LEU A 69 -4.48 -5.32 8.52
CA LEU A 69 -3.19 -4.65 8.65
C LEU A 69 -3.32 -3.31 9.39
N ILE A 70 -4.30 -2.49 9.00
CA ILE A 70 -4.56 -1.19 9.64
C ILE A 70 -4.81 -1.38 11.15
N LYS A 71 -5.63 -2.37 11.53
CA LYS A 71 -5.87 -2.75 12.93
C LYS A 71 -4.59 -3.24 13.63
N ALA A 72 -3.77 -4.04 12.96
CA ALA A 72 -2.48 -4.50 13.52
C ALA A 72 -1.51 -3.35 13.81
N PHE A 73 -1.59 -2.27 13.03
CA PHE A 73 -0.83 -1.04 13.27
C PHE A 73 -1.43 -0.12 14.34
N ASP A 74 -2.62 -0.44 14.86
CA ASP A 74 -3.34 0.35 15.88
C ASP A 74 -3.58 1.80 15.46
N ILE A 75 -4.01 2.00 14.20
CA ILE A 75 -4.33 3.32 13.65
C ILE A 75 -5.67 3.31 12.92
N SER A 76 -6.27 4.48 12.71
CA SER A 76 -7.49 4.60 11.92
C SER A 76 -7.21 4.48 10.42
N VAL A 77 -8.26 4.15 9.64
CA VAL A 77 -8.19 4.17 8.16
C VAL A 77 -7.81 5.56 7.66
N LYS A 78 -8.33 6.63 8.29
CA LYS A 78 -7.99 8.02 7.95
C LYS A 78 -6.49 8.27 8.14
N ASP A 79 -5.90 7.83 9.24
CA ASP A 79 -4.47 8.02 9.52
C ASP A 79 -3.59 7.16 8.63
N PHE A 80 -4.08 5.99 8.21
CA PHE A 80 -3.39 5.16 7.24
C PHE A 80 -3.22 5.91 5.92
N PHE A 81 -4.28 6.51 5.39
CA PHE A 81 -4.28 7.21 4.10
C PHE A 81 -3.89 8.70 4.16
N SER A 82 -3.57 9.26 5.33
CA SER A 82 -3.27 10.69 5.47
C SER A 82 -1.94 11.14 4.88
N LYS A 83 -1.04 10.21 4.52
CA LYS A 83 0.27 10.51 3.93
C LYS A 83 0.81 9.36 3.10
N GLY A 84 1.65 9.67 2.12
CA GLY A 84 2.33 8.69 1.28
C GLY A 84 1.49 8.19 0.09
N PHE A 85 0.45 8.96 -0.27
CA PHE A 85 -0.45 8.66 -1.39
C PHE A 85 -0.46 9.77 -2.47
N ASP A 86 0.46 10.73 -2.39
CA ASP A 86 0.53 11.90 -3.28
C ASP A 86 1.34 11.65 -4.57
N SER A 87 2.35 10.75 -4.52
CA SER A 87 3.21 10.41 -5.67
C SER A 87 3.71 8.95 -5.65
N VAL A 88 3.79 8.28 -6.81
CA VAL A 88 4.53 7.01 -6.92
C VAL A 88 6.02 7.34 -6.92
N PRO A 89 6.83 6.81 -5.98
CA PRO A 89 8.24 7.16 -5.94
C PRO A 89 8.99 6.54 -7.13
N GLU A 90 9.98 7.26 -7.64
CA GLU A 90 10.62 6.99 -8.93
C GLU A 90 11.29 5.62 -9.04
N ASP A 91 11.78 5.09 -7.92
CA ASP A 91 12.52 3.81 -7.83
C ASP A 91 11.68 2.58 -8.21
N ASN A 92 10.34 2.72 -8.27
CA ASN A 92 9.42 1.64 -8.63
C ASN A 92 8.75 1.85 -10.01
N LYS A 93 9.22 2.81 -10.81
CA LYS A 93 8.78 2.91 -12.20
C LYS A 93 9.17 1.61 -12.91
N LYS A 94 8.19 0.85 -13.40
CA LYS A 94 8.48 -0.30 -14.29
C LYS A 94 9.39 0.22 -15.41
N PRO A 95 10.47 -0.47 -15.76
CA PRO A 95 11.28 -0.10 -16.90
C PRO A 95 10.37 -0.02 -18.12
N LYS A 96 10.51 1.08 -18.89
CA LYS A 96 9.78 1.30 -20.13
C LYS A 96 10.10 0.21 -21.15
#